data_AF-A0A6A4HCF5-F1
#
_entry.id   AF-A0A6A4HCF5-F1
#
_cell.length_a   1.000
_cell.length_b   1.000
_cell.length_c   1.000
_cell.angle_alpha   90.00
_cell.angle_beta   90.00
_cell.angle_gamma   90.00
#
_symmetry.space_group_name_H-M   'P 1'
#
loop_
_entity.id
_entity.type
_entity.pdbx_description
1 polymer ?
#
loop_
_entity_poly.entity_id
_entity_poly.type
_entity_poly.pdbx_seq_one_letter_code
_entity_poly.pdbx_strand_id
1 'polypeptide(L)'
;MTDLSAFNVTNFPCGSQNLQILAGLPAEASPSSNATAITEAESNSSNTSSVMQLLYPENSIDPAQKPQGGAEFYASPLDLAGAQNVSLEYSVFFSSDFAWVLGGKLPGLYGGHGGCSGGNPATDCFSTRLMWRPDGEGELYLYAPKDKQTDALCDDPQSVCDAAYGFSVGPLNTPGQQDGGFTLDVDGKRVIDRSDVFYRDSIPAPTSVLTFFGGHEKEYASPKNQLVWFDGFAMWINE
;
A
#
# COMPACT_ATOMS: atom_id res chain seq x y z
N MET A 1 -14.01 6.18 -11.66
CA MET A 1 -13.09 5.21 -12.29
C MET A 1 -13.87 3.94 -12.58
N THR A 2 -14.23 3.62 -13.83
CA THR A 2 -15.08 2.44 -14.12
C THR A 2 -14.29 1.12 -14.24
N ASP A 3 -12.97 1.21 -14.37
CA ASP A 3 -12.02 0.10 -14.50
C ASP A 3 -10.63 0.53 -14.01
N LEU A 4 -9.62 -0.34 -14.09
CA LEU A 4 -8.25 -0.03 -13.70
C LEU A 4 -7.45 0.75 -14.78
N SER A 5 -8.08 1.29 -15.82
CA SER A 5 -7.35 1.93 -16.94
C SER A 5 -6.48 3.11 -16.47
N ALA A 6 -6.99 3.90 -15.52
CA ALA A 6 -6.28 5.04 -14.95
C ALA A 6 -5.02 4.65 -14.16
N PHE A 7 -4.93 3.41 -13.68
CA PHE A 7 -3.72 2.90 -13.04
C PHE A 7 -2.63 2.56 -14.05
N ASN A 8 -2.96 2.42 -15.34
CA ASN A 8 -2.06 1.90 -16.36
C ASN A 8 -1.34 0.63 -15.86
N VAL A 9 -2.14 -0.39 -15.54
CA VAL A 9 -1.63 -1.66 -15.01
C VAL A 9 -0.71 -2.32 -16.04
N THR A 10 0.58 -2.40 -15.71
CA THR A 10 1.62 -2.96 -16.59
C THR A 10 1.77 -4.47 -16.40
N ASN A 11 1.42 -4.99 -15.23
CA ASN A 11 1.45 -6.42 -14.91
C ASN A 11 0.44 -6.77 -13.81
N PHE A 12 -0.23 -7.91 -13.91
CA PHE A 12 -1.19 -8.39 -12.89
C PHE A 12 -0.87 -9.85 -12.54
N PRO A 13 0.12 -10.11 -11.66
CA PRO A 13 0.59 -11.46 -11.38
C PRO A 13 -0.50 -12.42 -10.88
N CYS A 14 -1.38 -11.98 -9.99
CA CYS A 14 -2.32 -12.88 -9.32
C CYS A 14 -3.47 -12.14 -8.61
N GLY A 15 -4.60 -12.85 -8.42
CA GLY A 15 -5.70 -12.37 -7.60
C GLY A 15 -6.65 -11.38 -8.28
N SER A 16 -6.61 -11.23 -9.60
CA SER A 16 -7.51 -10.33 -10.34
C SER A 16 -8.99 -10.64 -10.13
N GLN A 17 -9.32 -11.91 -9.90
CA GLN A 17 -10.68 -12.35 -9.58
C GLN A 17 -11.21 -11.83 -8.24
N ASN A 18 -10.33 -11.42 -7.32
CA ASN A 18 -10.69 -10.89 -6.00
C ASN A 18 -10.91 -9.37 -6.02
N LEU A 19 -10.59 -8.70 -7.13
CA LEU A 19 -10.69 -7.26 -7.28
C LEU A 19 -11.95 -6.90 -8.09
N GLN A 20 -12.72 -5.95 -7.58
CA GLN A 20 -13.89 -5.40 -8.27
C GLN A 20 -13.90 -3.87 -8.19
N ILE A 21 -14.40 -3.22 -9.24
CA ILE A 21 -14.65 -1.78 -9.23
C ILE A 21 -16.16 -1.56 -9.08
N LEU A 22 -16.54 -0.84 -8.03
CA LEU A 22 -17.94 -0.58 -7.68
C LEU A 22 -18.27 0.91 -7.77
N ALA A 23 -19.53 1.23 -8.02
CA ALA A 23 -20.03 2.59 -7.92
C ALA A 23 -20.40 2.91 -6.46
N GLY A 24 -19.51 3.62 -5.76
CA GLY A 24 -19.65 3.97 -4.35
C GLY A 24 -19.39 2.82 -3.36
N LEU A 25 -19.24 3.17 -2.09
CA LEU A 25 -19.16 2.19 -1.00
C LEU A 25 -20.52 1.50 -0.80
N PRO A 26 -20.55 0.15 -0.68
CA PRO A 26 -21.79 -0.56 -0.36
C PRO A 26 -22.40 -0.10 0.97
N ALA A 27 -23.73 -0.16 1.09
CA ALA A 27 -24.44 0.17 2.33
C ALA A 27 -23.99 -0.72 3.51
N GLU A 28 -23.64 -1.98 3.23
CA GLU A 28 -23.12 -2.95 4.20
C GLU A 28 -21.69 -2.61 4.67
N ALA A 29 -20.96 -1.83 3.88
CA ALA A 29 -19.65 -1.29 4.22
C ALA A 29 -19.77 0.08 4.90
N SER A 30 -20.94 0.74 4.85
CA SER A 30 -21.10 2.03 5.51
C SER A 30 -21.21 1.82 7.02
N PRO A 31 -20.47 2.57 7.85
CA PRO A 31 -20.67 2.49 9.29
C PRO A 31 -22.13 2.80 9.59
N SER A 32 -22.79 1.96 10.40
CA SER A 32 -24.19 2.15 10.80
C SER A 32 -24.33 3.48 11.51
N SER A 33 -24.63 4.53 10.76
CA SER A 33 -24.91 5.83 11.32
C SER A 33 -26.34 5.78 11.83
N ASN A 34 -26.49 5.79 13.15
CA ASN A 34 -27.65 6.44 13.77
C ASN A 34 -27.56 7.95 13.48
N ALA A 35 -27.67 8.33 12.21
CA ALA A 35 -27.81 9.69 11.76
C ALA A 35 -29.23 9.84 11.22
N THR A 36 -30.00 10.61 11.95
CA THR A 36 -31.38 11.00 11.70
C THR A 36 -31.61 11.34 10.23
N ALA A 37 -32.64 10.74 9.64
CA ALA A 37 -33.09 11.01 8.27
C ALA A 37 -33.30 12.52 8.06
N ILE A 38 -32.57 13.09 7.10
CA ILE A 38 -32.89 14.38 6.50
C ILE A 38 -33.45 14.07 5.11
N THR A 39 -34.66 14.54 4.88
CA THR A 39 -35.48 14.35 3.68
C THR A 39 -34.91 15.03 2.43
N GLU A 40 -35.21 14.38 1.31
CA GLU A 40 -35.04 14.74 -0.11
C GLU A 40 -34.72 16.20 -0.45
N ALA A 41 -33.63 16.37 -1.21
CA ALA A 41 -33.58 17.31 -2.33
C ALA A 41 -32.68 16.72 -3.43
N GLU A 42 -33.27 16.50 -4.60
CA GLU A 42 -32.59 16.12 -5.83
C GLU A 42 -31.47 17.12 -6.16
N SER A 43 -30.22 16.67 -6.10
CA SER A 43 -29.13 17.24 -6.88
C SER A 43 -28.60 16.16 -7.82
N ASN A 44 -29.05 16.25 -9.06
CA ASN A 44 -28.58 15.46 -10.19
C ASN A 44 -27.12 15.82 -10.51
N SER A 45 -26.19 15.19 -9.81
CA SER A 45 -24.79 15.05 -10.22
C SER A 45 -24.26 13.71 -9.70
N SER A 46 -24.75 12.60 -10.25
CA SER A 46 -24.27 11.27 -9.87
C SER A 46 -22.91 10.98 -10.52
N ASN A 47 -21.89 11.75 -10.17
CA ASN A 47 -20.52 11.26 -10.19
C ASN A 47 -20.36 10.44 -8.91
N THR A 48 -20.99 9.26 -8.87
CA THR A 48 -20.70 8.30 -7.80
C THR A 48 -19.22 7.98 -7.89
N SER A 49 -18.43 8.36 -6.88
CA SER A 49 -17.01 7.98 -6.83
C SER A 49 -16.94 6.46 -6.93
N SER A 50 -15.97 5.97 -7.71
CA SER A 50 -15.85 4.53 -7.91
C SER A 50 -14.82 4.00 -6.95
N VAL A 51 -15.16 2.95 -6.23
CA VAL A 51 -14.30 2.34 -5.22
C VAL A 51 -13.74 1.02 -5.75
N MET A 52 -12.49 0.75 -5.41
CA MET A 52 -11.86 -0.54 -5.63
C MET A 52 -12.12 -1.42 -4.41
N GLN A 53 -12.91 -2.48 -4.59
CA GLN A 53 -13.13 -3.50 -3.58
C GLN A 53 -12.13 -4.66 -3.78
N LEU A 54 -11.57 -5.15 -2.68
CA LEU A 54 -10.67 -6.28 -2.65
C LEU A 54 -11.16 -7.35 -1.67
N LEU A 55 -11.25 -8.58 -2.14
CA LEU A 55 -11.72 -9.75 -1.39
C LEU A 55 -10.56 -10.59 -0.81
N TYR A 56 -10.72 -10.96 0.46
CA TYR A 56 -9.94 -11.98 1.17
C TYR A 56 -10.81 -13.17 1.46
N PRO A 57 -10.73 -14.25 0.67
CA PRO A 57 -11.44 -15.48 0.99
C PRO A 57 -11.00 -16.04 2.35
N GLU A 58 -11.90 -16.73 3.04
CA GLU A 58 -11.58 -17.51 4.23
C GLU A 58 -10.42 -18.48 3.94
N ASN A 59 -9.52 -18.64 4.90
CA ASN A 59 -8.30 -19.44 4.84
C ASN A 59 -7.25 -18.98 3.80
N SER A 60 -7.44 -17.81 3.16
CA SER A 60 -6.41 -17.23 2.29
C SER A 60 -5.36 -16.46 3.08
N ILE A 61 -4.10 -16.51 2.62
CA ILE A 61 -2.94 -15.86 3.25
C ILE A 61 -2.42 -14.76 2.32
N ASP A 62 -1.91 -15.20 1.18
CA ASP A 62 -1.29 -14.36 0.15
C ASP A 62 -1.87 -14.70 -1.24
N PRO A 63 -1.60 -13.89 -2.27
CA PRO A 63 -2.16 -14.12 -3.60
C PRO A 63 -1.44 -15.24 -4.40
N ALA A 64 -0.33 -15.77 -3.90
CA ALA A 64 0.42 -16.89 -4.49
C ALA A 64 -0.06 -18.27 -3.99
N GLN A 65 -0.65 -18.34 -2.79
CA GLN A 65 -1.19 -19.55 -2.19
C GLN A 65 -2.67 -19.78 -2.53
N LYS A 66 -3.19 -20.98 -2.22
CA LYS A 66 -4.60 -21.34 -2.42
C LYS A 66 -5.29 -21.56 -1.06
N PRO A 67 -6.52 -21.03 -0.84
CA PRO A 67 -7.23 -20.11 -1.74
C PRO A 67 -6.50 -18.77 -1.90
N GLN A 68 -6.57 -18.17 -3.09
CA GLN A 68 -5.86 -16.91 -3.37
C GLN A 68 -6.50 -15.77 -2.60
N GLY A 69 -5.71 -15.07 -1.79
CA GLY A 69 -6.15 -13.92 -0.99
C GLY A 69 -5.71 -12.60 -1.60
N GLY A 70 -6.63 -11.64 -1.71
CA GLY A 70 -6.32 -10.32 -2.25
C GLY A 70 -5.87 -10.36 -3.71
N ALA A 71 -5.06 -9.38 -4.09
CA ALA A 71 -4.54 -9.21 -5.44
C ALA A 71 -3.14 -8.61 -5.41
N GLU A 72 -2.39 -8.86 -6.48
CA GLU A 72 -1.13 -8.16 -6.79
C GLU A 72 -1.19 -7.64 -8.22
N PHE A 73 -0.83 -6.37 -8.39
CA PHE A 73 -0.62 -5.74 -9.68
C PHE A 73 0.43 -4.64 -9.60
N TYR A 74 1.07 -4.39 -10.73
CA TYR A 74 2.04 -3.34 -10.98
C TYR A 74 1.39 -2.28 -11.86
N ALA A 75 1.49 -1.01 -11.47
CA ALA A 75 0.84 0.10 -12.16
C ALA A 75 1.80 1.27 -12.35
N SER A 76 1.76 1.87 -13.54
CA SER A 76 2.60 3.02 -13.94
C SER A 76 1.74 4.14 -14.53
N PRO A 77 0.90 4.81 -13.71
CA PRO A 77 -0.06 5.80 -14.20
C PRO A 77 0.59 7.12 -14.65
N LEU A 78 1.86 7.35 -14.29
CA LEU A 78 2.66 8.49 -14.73
C LEU A 78 4.03 8.00 -15.21
N ASP A 79 4.64 8.75 -16.14
CA ASP A 79 6.06 8.58 -16.45
C ASP A 79 6.90 9.14 -15.30
N LEU A 80 7.52 8.23 -14.56
CA LEU A 80 8.37 8.55 -13.41
C LEU A 80 9.87 8.52 -13.77
N ALA A 81 10.21 8.53 -15.06
CA ALA A 81 11.60 8.59 -15.49
C ALA A 81 12.30 9.83 -14.92
N GLY A 82 13.37 9.59 -14.14
CA GLY A 82 14.14 10.67 -13.49
C GLY A 82 13.48 11.31 -12.27
N ALA A 83 12.26 10.90 -11.90
CA ALA A 83 11.61 11.37 -10.68
C ALA A 83 12.40 10.91 -9.45
N GLN A 84 12.61 11.83 -8.50
CA GLN A 84 13.30 11.55 -7.24
C GLN A 84 12.39 11.73 -6.03
N ASN A 85 11.27 12.42 -6.18
CA ASN A 85 10.34 12.67 -5.10
C ASN A 85 8.93 12.47 -5.64
N VAL A 86 8.23 11.45 -5.12
CA VAL A 86 6.92 11.03 -5.61
C VAL A 86 6.01 10.78 -4.42
N SER A 87 4.80 11.30 -4.49
CA SER A 87 3.77 11.03 -3.50
C SER A 87 2.72 10.10 -4.08
N LEU A 88 2.24 9.18 -3.23
CA LEU A 88 1.09 8.31 -3.47
C LEU A 88 0.08 8.57 -2.36
N GLU A 89 -1.15 8.86 -2.73
CA GLU A 89 -2.28 9.06 -1.83
C GLU A 89 -3.41 8.10 -2.21
N TYR A 90 -4.09 7.58 -1.19
CA TYR A 90 -5.34 6.85 -1.33
C TYR A 90 -6.08 6.82 0.01
N SER A 91 -7.39 6.65 -0.03
CA SER A 91 -8.21 6.28 1.11
C SER A 91 -8.36 4.77 1.17
N VAL A 92 -8.33 4.20 2.38
CA VAL A 92 -8.62 2.78 2.63
C VAL A 92 -9.71 2.66 3.68
N PHE A 93 -10.63 1.75 3.45
CA PHE A 93 -11.71 1.43 4.37
C PHE A 93 -11.73 -0.08 4.63
N PHE A 94 -11.68 -0.46 5.90
CA PHE A 94 -11.81 -1.83 6.37
C PHE A 94 -13.25 -2.06 6.87
N SER A 95 -13.81 -3.24 6.64
CA SER A 95 -15.14 -3.55 7.18
C SER A 95 -15.15 -3.39 8.71
N SER A 96 -16.28 -2.99 9.29
CA SER A 96 -16.38 -2.76 10.75
C SER A 96 -16.09 -4.01 11.58
N ASP A 97 -16.22 -5.18 10.97
CA ASP A 97 -15.96 -6.49 11.56
C ASP A 97 -14.64 -7.12 11.05
N PHE A 98 -13.76 -6.33 10.42
CA PHE A 98 -12.51 -6.81 9.86
C PHE A 98 -11.64 -7.49 10.92
N ALA A 99 -11.20 -8.71 10.63
CA ALA A 99 -10.32 -9.49 11.46
C ALA A 99 -8.87 -9.25 11.04
N TRP A 100 -8.15 -8.47 11.84
CA TRP A 100 -6.78 -8.01 11.60
C TRP A 100 -5.73 -9.12 11.53
N VAL A 101 -5.99 -10.27 12.18
CA VAL A 101 -5.05 -11.39 12.34
C VAL A 101 -3.66 -10.92 12.78
N LEU A 102 -2.58 -11.46 12.22
CA LEU A 102 -1.20 -10.99 12.45
C LEU A 102 -0.78 -9.83 11.52
N GLY A 103 -1.68 -9.42 10.63
CA GLY A 103 -1.44 -8.31 9.70
C GLY A 103 -1.55 -8.68 8.22
N GLY A 104 -1.34 -7.68 7.38
CA GLY A 104 -1.19 -7.83 5.94
C GLY A 104 -0.81 -6.51 5.28
N LYS A 105 -0.73 -6.46 3.94
CA LYS A 105 -0.04 -5.36 3.24
C LYS A 105 -0.98 -4.53 2.39
N LEU A 106 -0.61 -3.28 2.23
CA LEU A 106 -1.36 -2.23 1.56
C LEU A 106 -0.52 -1.66 0.40
N PRO A 107 -1.14 -0.96 -0.57
CA PRO A 107 -0.44 -0.39 -1.70
C PRO A 107 0.71 0.53 -1.30
N GLY A 108 1.82 0.48 -2.02
CA GLY A 108 2.92 1.41 -1.88
C GLY A 108 3.74 1.56 -3.16
N LEU A 109 4.71 2.48 -3.13
CA LEU A 109 5.60 2.73 -4.27
C LEU A 109 6.75 1.71 -4.27
N TYR A 110 7.23 1.36 -5.46
CA TYR A 110 8.48 0.63 -5.65
C TYR A 110 9.32 1.32 -6.72
N GLY A 111 10.62 1.07 -6.73
CA GLY A 111 11.55 1.52 -7.77
C GLY A 111 12.55 0.44 -8.18
N GLY A 112 13.17 0.62 -9.34
CA GLY A 112 13.98 -0.40 -9.98
C GLY A 112 13.16 -1.39 -10.77
N HIS A 113 13.09 -2.63 -10.29
CA HIS A 113 12.33 -3.69 -10.95
C HIS A 113 11.23 -4.24 -10.03
N GLY A 114 10.22 -4.88 -10.62
CA GLY A 114 9.18 -5.58 -9.87
C GLY A 114 9.75 -6.78 -9.10
N GLY A 115 9.05 -7.26 -8.07
CA GLY A 115 9.53 -8.38 -7.24
C GLY A 115 10.54 -8.00 -6.16
N CYS A 116 10.66 -6.71 -5.82
CA CYS A 116 11.43 -6.23 -4.66
C CYS A 116 10.72 -6.57 -3.33
N SER A 117 10.62 -7.86 -3.04
CA SER A 117 9.79 -8.41 -1.96
C SER A 117 10.25 -9.82 -1.58
N GLY A 118 9.57 -10.47 -0.63
CA GLY A 118 9.73 -11.91 -0.39
C GLY A 118 11.11 -12.32 0.14
N GLY A 119 11.85 -11.39 0.75
CA GLY A 119 13.21 -11.63 1.28
C GLY A 119 14.34 -11.32 0.30
N ASN A 120 14.03 -10.71 -0.85
CA ASN A 120 15.05 -10.14 -1.73
C ASN A 120 15.91 -9.10 -0.97
N PRO A 121 17.25 -9.17 -1.04
CA PRO A 121 18.15 -8.21 -0.38
C PRO A 121 18.05 -6.77 -0.90
N ALA A 122 17.26 -6.51 -1.95
CA ALA A 122 16.90 -5.18 -2.44
C ALA A 122 18.12 -4.30 -2.78
N THR A 123 19.10 -4.88 -3.47
CA THR A 123 20.35 -4.19 -3.84
C THR A 123 20.19 -3.24 -5.02
N ASP A 124 19.18 -3.47 -5.87
CA ASP A 124 18.93 -2.78 -7.14
C ASP A 124 17.45 -2.38 -7.31
N CYS A 125 16.67 -2.49 -6.25
CA CYS A 125 15.26 -2.14 -6.19
C CYS A 125 14.89 -1.65 -4.80
N PHE A 126 13.76 -0.98 -4.66
CA PHE A 126 13.17 -0.72 -3.35
C PHE A 126 11.64 -0.83 -3.39
N SER A 127 11.00 -1.08 -2.25
CA SER A 127 9.54 -0.93 -2.09
C SER A 127 9.20 -0.28 -0.77
N THR A 128 8.05 0.41 -0.71
CA THR A 128 7.65 1.34 0.35
C THR A 128 6.18 1.11 0.76
N ARG A 129 5.84 -0.18 0.91
CA ARG A 129 4.47 -0.61 1.18
C ARG A 129 4.09 -0.29 2.62
N LEU A 130 2.80 -0.25 2.87
CA LEU A 130 2.26 -0.21 4.22
C LEU A 130 1.82 -1.60 4.64
N MET A 131 1.77 -1.84 5.94
CA MET A 131 1.14 -3.02 6.53
C MET A 131 0.19 -2.60 7.63
N TRP A 132 -0.92 -3.33 7.78
CA TRP A 132 -1.61 -3.35 9.07
C TRP A 132 -1.09 -4.52 9.91
N ARG A 133 -1.29 -4.38 11.22
CA ARG A 133 -0.93 -5.32 12.28
C ARG A 133 -2.16 -5.64 13.12
N PRO A 134 -2.05 -6.52 14.15
CA PRO A 134 -3.14 -6.72 15.09
C PRO A 134 -3.71 -5.37 15.56
N ASP A 135 -5.03 -5.36 15.77
CA ASP A 135 -5.78 -4.19 16.24
C ASP A 135 -5.79 -2.97 15.29
N GLY A 136 -5.34 -3.14 14.04
CA GLY A 136 -5.36 -2.08 13.03
C GLY A 136 -4.18 -1.12 13.11
N GLU A 137 -3.17 -1.47 13.91
CA GLU A 137 -1.91 -0.73 13.95
C GLU A 137 -1.26 -0.70 12.57
N GLY A 138 -0.85 0.49 12.16
CA GLY A 138 -0.18 0.71 10.88
C GLY A 138 1.33 0.61 11.05
N GLU A 139 1.97 -0.13 10.17
CA GLU A 139 3.40 -0.10 10.05
C GLU A 139 3.83 0.11 8.60
N LEU A 140 5.12 0.26 8.52
CA LEU A 140 5.84 0.62 7.36
C LEU A 140 6.60 -0.62 6.90
N TYR A 141 6.41 -1.06 5.65
CA TYR A 141 7.06 -2.21 4.99
C TYR A 141 7.99 -1.91 3.76
N LEU A 142 9.32 -1.74 4.01
CA LEU A 142 10.44 -1.27 3.19
C LEU A 142 11.15 -2.49 2.67
N TYR A 143 11.45 -2.50 1.40
CA TYR A 143 12.58 -3.26 0.91
C TYR A 143 13.61 -2.25 0.43
N ALA A 144 14.78 -2.25 1.04
CA ALA A 144 15.95 -1.44 0.66
C ALA A 144 17.21 -2.07 1.30
N PRO A 145 18.43 -1.66 0.93
CA PRO A 145 19.66 -2.22 1.48
C PRO A 145 19.73 -2.10 3.02
N LYS A 146 19.52 -3.21 3.72
CA LYS A 146 19.42 -3.27 5.20
C LYS A 146 20.73 -2.91 5.88
N ASP A 147 21.85 -3.39 5.34
CA ASP A 147 23.21 -3.18 5.85
C ASP A 147 23.70 -1.72 5.73
N LYS A 148 22.94 -0.88 5.02
CA LYS A 148 23.26 0.52 4.79
C LYS A 148 22.36 1.49 5.53
N GLN A 149 21.40 1.00 6.31
CA GLN A 149 20.57 1.89 7.13
C GLN A 149 21.37 2.44 8.32
N THR A 150 20.96 3.61 8.83
CA THR A 150 21.60 4.22 10.00
C THR A 150 21.27 3.43 11.27
N ASP A 151 22.20 3.44 12.24
CA ASP A 151 21.91 2.92 13.59
C ASP A 151 20.72 3.68 14.21
N ALA A 152 20.59 4.99 13.95
CA ALA A 152 19.46 5.79 14.44
C ALA A 152 18.09 5.36 13.88
N LEU A 153 18.02 4.86 12.64
CA LEU A 153 16.82 4.21 12.08
C LEU A 153 16.54 2.90 12.80
N CYS A 154 17.58 2.14 13.13
CA CYS A 154 17.45 0.82 13.73
C CYS A 154 17.24 0.79 15.23
N ASP A 155 17.69 1.83 15.93
CA ASP A 155 17.56 1.99 17.39
C ASP A 155 16.28 2.74 17.78
N ASP A 156 15.53 3.27 16.81
CA ASP A 156 14.22 3.86 17.05
C ASP A 156 13.28 2.78 17.62
N PRO A 157 12.63 3.01 18.79
CA PRO A 157 11.76 2.02 19.42
C PRO A 157 10.52 1.63 18.61
N GLN A 158 10.16 2.43 17.60
CA GLN A 158 9.09 2.13 16.64
C GLN A 158 9.61 1.37 15.41
N SER A 159 10.92 1.16 15.29
CA SER A 159 11.56 0.45 14.20
C SER A 159 12.00 -0.94 14.63
N VAL A 160 11.87 -1.89 13.70
CA VAL A 160 12.36 -3.26 13.88
C VAL A 160 13.31 -3.56 12.73
N CYS A 161 14.59 -3.18 12.88
CA CYS A 161 15.60 -3.41 11.85
C CYS A 161 16.04 -4.88 11.72
N ASP A 162 15.71 -5.73 12.69
CA ASP A 162 15.89 -7.18 12.51
C ASP A 162 14.86 -7.76 11.53
N ALA A 163 13.81 -6.99 11.23
CA ALA A 163 12.76 -7.31 10.27
C ALA A 163 12.95 -6.52 8.96
N ALA A 164 12.56 -7.14 7.86
CA ALA A 164 12.95 -6.77 6.51
C ALA A 164 12.15 -5.60 5.88
N TYR A 165 11.80 -4.54 6.65
CA TYR A 165 10.60 -3.68 6.44
C TYR A 165 10.81 -2.14 6.76
N GLY A 166 9.81 -1.24 6.57
CA GLY A 166 9.89 0.25 6.36
C GLY A 166 9.16 0.99 5.15
N PHE A 167 9.69 2.05 4.53
CA PHE A 167 9.11 3.40 4.43
C PHE A 167 8.35 3.91 3.12
N SER A 168 7.03 4.36 3.07
CA SER A 168 6.25 5.38 2.16
C SER A 168 6.58 6.94 1.93
N VAL A 169 6.69 7.46 0.71
CA VAL A 169 7.94 8.01 0.13
C VAL A 169 8.22 9.48 0.49
N GLY A 170 9.50 9.86 0.59
CA GLY A 170 10.04 11.21 0.44
C GLY A 170 11.16 11.24 -0.62
N PRO A 171 12.05 12.24 -0.68
CA PRO A 171 13.10 12.28 -1.70
C PRO A 171 13.96 11.01 -1.66
N LEU A 172 14.15 10.34 -2.80
CA LEU A 172 15.14 9.27 -2.92
C LEU A 172 16.50 9.81 -2.52
N ASN A 173 17.32 8.94 -1.93
CA ASN A 173 18.69 9.33 -1.63
C ASN A 173 19.46 9.60 -2.93
N THR A 174 20.39 10.56 -2.85
CA THR A 174 21.47 10.72 -3.82
C THR A 174 22.20 9.38 -3.90
N PRO A 175 22.49 8.84 -5.09
CA PRO A 175 23.14 7.54 -5.22
C PRO A 175 24.38 7.40 -4.31
N GLY A 176 24.34 6.43 -3.40
CA GLY A 176 25.42 6.16 -2.44
C GLY A 176 25.49 7.08 -1.21
N GLN A 177 24.53 7.98 -1.02
CA GLN A 177 24.44 8.88 0.15
C GLN A 177 23.28 8.48 1.08
N GLN A 178 23.36 8.86 2.37
CA GLN A 178 22.34 8.62 3.39
C GLN A 178 21.42 9.84 3.58
N ASP A 179 20.82 10.33 2.50
CA ASP A 179 20.03 11.57 2.46
C ASP A 179 18.60 11.36 1.94
N GLY A 180 18.13 10.11 1.91
CA GLY A 180 16.77 9.79 1.49
C GLY A 180 15.75 10.17 2.56
N GLY A 181 14.65 10.75 2.11
CA GLY A 181 13.57 11.24 2.95
C GLY A 181 12.32 10.39 2.88
N PHE A 182 11.47 10.62 3.87
CA PHE A 182 10.36 9.77 4.18
C PHE A 182 9.23 10.46 4.93
N THR A 183 7.99 10.39 4.45
CA THR A 183 6.87 10.99 5.18
C THR A 183 5.58 10.19 5.04
N LEU A 184 4.97 9.82 6.17
CA LEU A 184 3.63 9.25 6.22
C LEU A 184 2.67 10.19 6.95
N ASP A 185 1.63 10.60 6.24
CA ASP A 185 0.49 11.35 6.77
C ASP A 185 -0.74 10.43 6.81
N VAL A 186 -1.36 10.28 7.98
CA VAL A 186 -2.61 9.53 8.17
C VAL A 186 -3.68 10.50 8.65
N ASP A 187 -4.81 10.58 7.94
CA ASP A 187 -5.90 11.52 8.22
C ASP A 187 -5.43 12.97 8.39
N GLY A 188 -4.48 13.39 7.54
CA GLY A 188 -3.90 14.74 7.54
C GLY A 188 -2.89 15.00 8.67
N LYS A 189 -2.51 13.99 9.45
CA LYS A 189 -1.51 14.10 10.53
C LYS A 189 -0.24 13.34 10.18
N ARG A 190 0.90 14.03 10.26
CA ARG A 190 2.24 13.42 10.18
C ARG A 190 2.44 12.42 11.31
N VAL A 191 2.63 11.15 10.94
CA VAL A 191 2.90 10.05 11.88
C VAL A 191 4.32 9.52 11.76
N ILE A 192 4.97 9.69 10.60
CA ILE A 192 6.37 9.29 10.38
C ILE A 192 7.06 10.35 9.52
N ASP A 193 8.25 10.80 9.95
CA ASP A 193 9.09 11.78 9.24
C ASP A 193 10.56 11.38 9.38
N ARG A 194 11.20 10.92 8.29
CA ARG A 194 12.63 10.55 8.27
C ARG A 194 13.36 11.28 7.16
N SER A 195 14.65 11.51 7.38
CA SER A 195 15.56 12.14 6.42
C SER A 195 16.88 11.39 6.30
N ASP A 196 16.89 10.12 6.71
CA ASP A 196 18.09 9.29 6.85
C ASP A 196 17.88 7.87 6.29
N VAL A 197 17.01 7.71 5.29
CA VAL A 197 16.72 6.42 4.64
C VAL A 197 17.67 6.19 3.46
N PHE A 198 18.24 5.00 3.35
CA PHE A 198 19.04 4.60 2.18
C PHE A 198 18.20 3.75 1.22
N TYR A 199 17.92 4.25 0.01
CA TYR A 199 17.17 3.50 -1.01
C TYR A 199 18.07 2.83 -2.06
N ARG A 200 19.15 3.48 -2.50
CA ARG A 200 19.91 3.06 -3.69
C ARG A 200 21.37 3.49 -3.75
N ASP A 201 22.21 2.65 -4.36
CA ASP A 201 23.59 2.96 -4.71
C ASP A 201 23.77 3.59 -6.11
N SER A 202 22.83 3.32 -7.02
CA SER A 202 22.82 3.82 -8.39
C SER A 202 21.42 4.27 -8.76
N ILE A 203 21.18 4.86 -9.93
CA ILE A 203 19.83 5.25 -10.37
C ILE A 203 19.14 4.00 -10.94
N PRO A 204 18.14 3.40 -10.27
CA PRO A 204 17.43 2.25 -10.81
C PRO A 204 16.30 2.70 -11.76
N ALA A 205 15.75 1.74 -12.51
CA ALA A 205 14.62 1.90 -13.43
C ALA A 205 13.34 2.47 -12.75
N PRO A 206 12.39 3.03 -13.53
CA PRO A 206 11.31 3.87 -13.01
C PRO A 206 10.39 3.17 -12.00
N THR A 207 9.82 4.01 -11.14
CA THR A 207 8.96 3.65 -10.02
C THR A 207 7.54 3.29 -10.47
N SER A 208 6.81 2.52 -9.66
CA SER A 208 5.44 2.08 -9.93
C SER A 208 4.78 1.60 -8.63
N VAL A 209 3.51 1.19 -8.66
CA VAL A 209 2.74 0.78 -7.46
C VAL A 209 2.73 -0.74 -7.31
N LEU A 210 2.89 -1.25 -6.09
CA LEU A 210 2.78 -2.68 -5.74
C LEU A 210 1.81 -2.87 -4.57
N THR A 211 0.94 -3.88 -4.66
CA THR A 211 0.09 -4.34 -3.54
C THR A 211 0.12 -5.87 -3.44
N PHE A 212 0.02 -6.40 -2.24
CA PHE A 212 -0.07 -7.85 -1.94
C PHE A 212 -0.60 -8.00 -0.51
N PHE A 213 -1.10 -9.17 -0.10
CA PHE A 213 -1.66 -9.38 1.25
C PHE A 213 -0.88 -10.44 2.07
N GLY A 214 -1.10 -10.44 3.41
CA GLY A 214 -0.23 -10.81 4.55
C GLY A 214 0.50 -12.16 4.59
N GLY A 215 1.63 -12.21 5.33
CA GLY A 215 2.38 -13.43 5.69
C GLY A 215 2.84 -14.39 4.59
N HIS A 216 3.43 -15.50 5.01
CA HIS A 216 3.53 -16.76 4.26
C HIS A 216 3.00 -17.94 5.12
N GLU A 217 2.76 -17.71 6.42
CA GLU A 217 2.37 -18.72 7.40
C GLU A 217 0.85 -18.72 7.64
N LYS A 218 0.32 -19.82 8.17
CA LYS A 218 -1.13 -20.07 8.30
C LYS A 218 -1.81 -19.15 9.31
N GLU A 219 -1.05 -18.62 10.26
CA GLU A 219 -1.50 -17.72 11.31
C GLU A 219 -1.88 -16.33 10.75
N TYR A 220 -1.45 -16.02 9.53
CA TYR A 220 -1.87 -14.85 8.77
C TYR A 220 -3.15 -15.11 7.95
N ALA A 221 -3.68 -16.33 7.95
CA ALA A 221 -4.83 -16.68 7.13
C ALA A 221 -6.08 -15.94 7.61
N SER A 222 -6.84 -15.42 6.64
CA SER A 222 -8.12 -14.77 6.89
C SER A 222 -9.11 -15.74 7.54
N PRO A 223 -9.69 -15.45 8.72
CA PRO A 223 -10.60 -16.38 9.40
C PRO A 223 -12.01 -16.41 8.81
N LYS A 224 -12.33 -15.52 7.87
CA LYS A 224 -13.61 -15.43 7.16
C LYS A 224 -13.43 -14.74 5.81
N ASN A 225 -14.46 -14.70 4.99
CA ASN A 225 -14.45 -13.80 3.83
C ASN A 225 -14.48 -12.34 4.33
N GLN A 226 -13.53 -11.52 3.90
CA GLN A 226 -13.44 -10.11 4.31
C GLN A 226 -13.20 -9.21 3.11
N LEU A 227 -13.59 -7.96 3.24
CA LEU A 227 -13.48 -6.96 2.20
C LEU A 227 -12.71 -5.74 2.70
N VAL A 228 -11.90 -5.18 1.80
CA VAL A 228 -11.26 -3.87 1.96
C VAL A 228 -11.61 -3.04 0.74
N TRP A 229 -11.87 -1.76 0.95
CA TRP A 229 -12.18 -0.82 -0.12
C TRP A 229 -11.12 0.27 -0.19
N PHE A 230 -10.82 0.70 -1.41
CA PHE A 230 -9.90 1.78 -1.67
C PHE A 230 -10.56 2.81 -2.59
N ASP A 231 -10.31 4.10 -2.35
CA ASP A 231 -10.79 5.20 -3.18
C ASP A 231 -9.72 6.31 -3.24
N GLY A 232 -9.88 7.26 -4.14
CA GLY A 232 -9.08 8.49 -4.15
C GLY A 232 -7.60 8.29 -4.48
N PHE A 233 -7.25 7.25 -5.24
CA PHE A 233 -5.86 7.07 -5.66
C PHE A 233 -5.37 8.27 -6.46
N ALA A 234 -4.31 8.90 -5.98
CA ALA A 234 -3.61 9.98 -6.64
C ALA A 234 -2.10 9.77 -6.52
N MET A 235 -1.37 10.16 -7.56
CA MET A 235 0.08 10.10 -7.58
C MET A 235 0.61 11.34 -8.29
N TRP A 236 1.69 11.92 -7.79
CA TRP A 236 2.32 13.09 -8.40
C TRP A 236 3.81 13.15 -8.09
N ILE A 237 4.56 13.82 -8.96
CA ILE A 237 5.97 14.14 -8.75
C ILE A 237 6.02 15.45 -7.97
N ASN A 238 6.74 15.47 -6.85
CA ASN A 238 6.95 16.68 -6.05
C ASN A 238 8.06 17.53 -6.69
N GLU A 239 7.92 18.85 -6.63
CA GLU A 239 8.95 19.82 -7.05
C GLU A 239 10.18 19.82 -6.13
#